data_AF-A0A7J9KH01-F1
#
_entry.id   AF-A0A7J9KH01-F1
#
_cell.length_a   1.000
_cell.length_b   1.000
_cell.length_c   1.000
_cell.angle_alpha   90.00
_cell.angle_beta   90.00
_cell.angle_gamma   90.00
#
_symmetry.space_group_name_H-M   'P 1'
#
loop_
_entity.id
_entity.type
_entity.pdbx_description
1 polymer ?
#
loop_
_entity_poly.entity_id
_entity_poly.type
_entity_poly.pdbx_seq_one_letter_code
_entity_poly.pdbx_strand_id
1 'polypeptide(L)'
;MKHINREVGSLPTRIIEKREKFIRAGDHKDDLLSLFLKSNLNEVEVNKNSGAGMSMADVIEECKLVYFTGQEITTNLLTLTMIVLNMHNEWQERAREEVLQVSGNNKPDYDDLNGLKIVSKHDTVRSDETISLNVLDSMHEKRDEAGRHESSSKGATVHAIASCA
;
A
#
# COMPACT_ATOMS: atom_id res chain seq x y z
N MET A 1 -3.22 4.85 23.86
CA MET A 1 -3.32 6.00 22.92
C MET A 1 -2.05 6.84 22.87
N LYS A 2 -1.63 7.53 23.95
CA LYS A 2 -0.43 8.41 23.93
C LYS A 2 0.87 7.73 23.45
N HIS A 3 1.12 6.49 23.91
CA HIS A 3 2.28 5.72 23.47
C HIS A 3 2.25 5.41 21.96
N ILE A 4 1.10 4.95 21.46
CA ILE A 4 0.93 4.60 20.04
C ILE A 4 1.12 5.82 19.15
N ASN A 5 0.51 6.96 19.49
CA ASN A 5 0.69 8.19 18.70
C ASN A 5 2.16 8.65 18.68
N ARG A 6 2.89 8.47 19.78
CA ARG A 6 4.32 8.76 19.82
C ARG A 6 5.12 7.82 18.91
N GLU A 7 4.83 6.53 18.93
CA GLU A 7 5.51 5.55 18.07
C GLU A 7 5.18 5.79 16.59
N VAL A 8 3.91 6.03 16.25
CA VAL A 8 3.45 6.37 14.89
C VAL A 8 4.12 7.64 14.37
N GLY A 9 4.35 8.62 15.23
CA GLY A 9 5.08 9.84 14.86
C GLY A 9 6.59 9.61 14.70
N SER A 10 7.21 8.84 15.59
CA SER A 10 8.67 8.79 15.71
C SER A 10 9.34 7.67 14.92
N LEU A 11 8.68 6.53 14.71
CA LEU A 11 9.27 5.39 14.00
C LEU A 11 9.50 5.69 12.50
N PRO A 12 8.53 6.23 11.75
CA PRO A 12 8.73 6.56 10.33
C PRO A 12 9.86 7.59 10.16
N THR A 13 9.87 8.64 11.00
CA THR A 13 10.94 9.64 11.04
C THR A 13 12.30 9.00 11.22
N ARG A 14 12.47 8.13 12.23
CA ARG A 14 13.74 7.44 12.50
C ARG A 14 14.18 6.55 11.34
N ILE A 15 13.26 5.86 10.68
CA ILE A 15 13.57 4.99 9.53
C ILE A 15 14.05 5.83 8.35
N ILE A 16 13.33 6.90 8.03
CA ILE A 16 13.59 7.76 6.87
C ILE A 16 14.90 8.54 7.06
N GLU A 17 15.09 9.18 8.22
CA GLU A 17 16.33 9.90 8.54
C GLU A 17 17.55 8.97 8.51
N LYS A 18 17.41 7.75 9.04
CA LYS A 18 18.47 6.75 8.98
C LYS A 18 18.83 6.43 7.53
N ARG A 19 17.84 6.25 6.66
CA ARG A 19 18.05 5.91 5.24
C ARG A 19 18.63 7.08 4.44
N GLU A 20 18.19 8.30 4.70
CA GLU A 20 18.78 9.50 4.09
C GLU A 20 20.27 9.62 4.41
N LYS A 21 20.67 9.38 5.67
CA LYS A 21 22.09 9.41 6.07
C LYS A 21 22.93 8.38 5.31
N PHE A 22 22.42 7.16 5.11
CA PHE A 22 23.10 6.16 4.29
C PHE A 22 23.28 6.66 2.86
N ILE A 23 22.20 7.15 2.23
CA ILE A 23 22.22 7.65 0.84
C ILE A 23 23.27 8.75 0.67
N ARG A 24 23.34 9.71 1.59
CA ARG A 24 24.35 10.79 1.57
C ARG A 24 25.78 10.28 1.75
N ALA A 25 25.97 9.17 2.45
CA ALA A 25 27.27 8.51 2.60
C ALA A 25 27.67 7.67 1.37
N GLY A 26 26.84 7.64 0.32
CA GLY A 26 27.07 6.84 -0.87
C GLY A 26 26.66 5.36 -0.73
N ASP A 27 26.10 4.98 0.42
CA ASP A 27 25.60 3.63 0.68
C ASP A 27 24.07 3.63 0.55
N HIS A 28 23.52 2.80 -0.32
CA HIS A 28 22.07 2.67 -0.41
C HIS A 28 21.68 1.28 -0.88
N LYS A 29 20.48 0.88 -0.48
CA LYS A 29 19.78 -0.27 -1.03
C LYS A 29 18.91 0.20 -2.19
N ASP A 30 18.69 -0.67 -3.17
CA ASP A 30 17.79 -0.40 -4.29
C ASP A 30 16.33 -0.73 -3.94
N ASP A 31 15.82 -0.11 -2.87
CA ASP A 31 14.41 -0.20 -2.49
C ASP A 31 13.66 1.11 -2.80
N LEU A 32 12.33 1.02 -2.82
CA LEU A 32 11.44 2.13 -3.19
C LEU A 32 11.71 3.39 -2.37
N LEU A 33 11.92 3.27 -1.05
CA LEU A 33 12.17 4.43 -0.19
C LEU A 33 13.54 5.05 -0.51
N SER A 34 14.56 4.23 -0.73
CA SER A 34 15.88 4.72 -1.13
C SER A 34 15.87 5.40 -2.51
N LEU A 35 15.13 4.85 -3.48
CA LEU A 35 14.94 5.46 -4.80
C LEU A 35 14.18 6.79 -4.71
N PHE A 36 13.10 6.83 -3.92
CA PHE A 36 12.32 8.03 -3.69
C PHE A 36 13.15 9.15 -3.05
N LEU A 37 13.89 8.83 -1.98
CA LEU A 37 14.77 9.78 -1.30
C LEU A 37 15.88 10.29 -2.22
N LYS A 38 16.51 9.42 -3.01
CA LYS A 38 17.56 9.80 -3.96
C LYS A 38 17.02 10.74 -5.05
N SER A 39 15.85 10.42 -5.60
CA SER A 39 15.18 11.30 -6.56
C SER A 39 14.89 12.67 -5.95
N ASN A 40 14.32 12.71 -4.75
CA ASN A 40 14.02 13.97 -4.06
C ASN A 40 15.28 14.79 -3.75
N LEU A 41 16.34 14.15 -3.26
CA LEU A 41 17.61 14.83 -2.98
C LEU A 41 18.23 15.44 -4.25
N ASN A 42 18.23 14.69 -5.35
CA ASN A 42 18.72 15.19 -6.64
C ASN A 42 17.89 16.40 -7.11
N GLU A 43 16.57 16.34 -6.95
CA GLU A 43 15.67 17.43 -7.35
C GLU A 43 15.88 18.70 -6.52
N VAL A 44 16.07 18.55 -5.19
CA VAL A 44 16.46 19.66 -4.30
C VAL A 44 17.83 20.25 -4.69
N GLU A 45 18.80 19.41 -5.07
CA GLU A 45 20.15 19.87 -5.42
C GLU A 45 20.24 20.57 -6.78
N VAL A 46 19.52 20.07 -7.79
CA VAL A 46 19.48 20.64 -9.15
C VAL A 46 18.64 21.92 -9.17
N ASN A 47 17.53 21.95 -8.45
CA ASN A 47 16.53 23.01 -8.53
C ASN A 47 16.39 23.83 -7.23
N LYS A 48 17.53 24.20 -6.62
CA LYS A 48 17.61 24.90 -5.31
C LYS A 48 16.72 26.13 -5.13
N ASN A 49 16.30 26.77 -6.23
CA ASN A 49 15.48 27.99 -6.21
C ASN A 49 14.05 27.82 -6.72
N SER A 50 13.64 26.64 -7.19
CA SER A 50 12.29 26.44 -7.75
C SER A 50 11.28 25.84 -6.75
N GLY A 51 11.75 25.32 -5.61
CA GLY A 51 10.90 24.62 -4.65
C GLY A 51 10.39 23.27 -5.15
N ALA A 52 10.99 22.69 -6.20
CA ALA A 52 10.52 21.45 -6.82
C ALA A 52 10.70 20.19 -5.95
N GLY A 53 11.66 20.19 -5.02
CA GLY A 53 11.87 19.07 -4.10
C GLY A 53 11.06 19.18 -2.81
N MET A 54 10.65 18.04 -2.26
CA MET A 54 9.94 17.93 -0.99
C MET A 54 10.86 18.13 0.21
N SER A 55 10.36 18.76 1.27
CA SER A 55 11.06 18.79 2.56
C SER A 55 11.09 17.39 3.19
N MET A 56 12.01 17.17 4.13
CA MET A 56 12.06 15.89 4.87
C MET A 56 10.76 15.63 5.64
N ALA A 57 10.11 16.67 6.15
CA ALA A 57 8.83 16.53 6.82
C ALA A 57 7.74 16.04 5.86
N ASP A 58 7.69 16.59 4.63
CA ASP A 58 6.73 16.17 3.61
C ASP A 58 6.98 14.72 3.19
N VAL A 59 8.25 14.34 2.96
CA VAL A 59 8.64 12.95 2.66
C VAL A 59 8.13 11.99 3.75
N ILE A 60 8.27 12.36 5.02
CA ILE A 60 7.79 11.53 6.15
C ILE A 60 6.27 11.41 6.12
N GLU A 61 5.54 12.49 5.87
CA GLU A 61 4.07 12.47 5.81
C GLU A 61 3.56 11.67 4.61
N GLU A 62 4.18 11.80 3.44
CA GLU A 62 3.85 10.99 2.26
C GLU A 62 4.09 9.49 2.51
N CYS A 63 5.22 9.14 3.14
CA CYS A 63 5.49 7.74 3.50
C CYS A 63 4.48 7.19 4.51
N LYS A 64 4.02 7.99 5.48
CA LYS A 64 2.97 7.60 6.43
C LYS A 64 1.66 7.37 5.70
N LEU A 65 1.28 8.28 4.81
CA LEU A 65 0.05 8.18 4.04
C LEU A 65 0.01 6.88 3.25
N VAL A 66 1.04 6.61 2.44
CA VAL A 66 1.12 5.37 1.65
C VAL A 66 1.07 4.12 2.53
N TYR A 67 1.80 4.12 3.65
CA TYR A 67 1.81 2.98 4.56
C TYR A 67 0.44 2.72 5.20
N PHE A 68 -0.20 3.75 5.75
CA PHE A 68 -1.49 3.59 6.44
C PHE A 68 -2.62 3.27 5.48
N THR A 69 -2.70 3.99 4.36
CA THR A 69 -3.69 3.70 3.32
C THR A 69 -3.51 2.29 2.77
N GLY A 70 -2.27 1.89 2.47
CA GLY A 70 -1.98 0.53 2.01
C GLY A 70 -2.34 -0.54 3.04
N GLN A 71 -2.03 -0.31 4.32
CA GLN A 71 -2.35 -1.23 5.40
C GLN A 71 -3.86 -1.37 5.60
N GLU A 72 -4.60 -0.27 5.64
CA GLU A 72 -6.04 -0.26 5.85
C GLU A 72 -6.78 -1.01 4.72
N ILE A 73 -6.44 -0.69 3.46
CA ILE A 73 -7.04 -1.34 2.30
C ILE A 73 -6.72 -2.84 2.29
N THR A 74 -5.45 -3.21 2.47
CA THR A 74 -5.03 -4.62 2.45
C THR A 74 -5.67 -5.42 3.57
N THR A 75 -5.77 -4.85 4.78
CA THR A 75 -6.38 -5.53 5.93
C THR A 75 -7.87 -5.77 5.70
N ASN A 76 -8.59 -4.77 5.18
CA ASN A 76 -10.01 -4.91 4.87
C ASN A 76 -10.25 -5.94 3.77
N LEU A 77 -9.45 -5.89 2.69
CA LEU A 77 -9.53 -6.85 1.60
C LEU A 77 -9.32 -8.28 2.11
N LEU A 78 -8.24 -8.54 2.86
CA LEU A 78 -7.95 -9.86 3.41
C LEU A 78 -9.05 -10.35 4.36
N THR A 79 -9.58 -9.47 5.21
CA THR A 79 -10.67 -9.80 6.14
C THR A 79 -11.92 -10.24 5.38
N LEU A 80 -12.30 -9.50 4.34
CA LEU A 80 -13.44 -9.83 3.50
C LEU A 80 -13.20 -11.12 2.71
N THR A 81 -12.01 -11.31 2.15
CA THR A 81 -11.64 -12.57 1.48
C THR A 81 -11.81 -13.76 2.43
N MET A 82 -11.37 -13.66 3.68
CA MET A 82 -11.56 -14.74 4.67
C MET A 82 -13.04 -15.00 4.96
N ILE A 83 -13.87 -13.96 5.08
CA ILE A 83 -15.31 -14.11 5.29
C ILE A 83 -15.97 -14.84 4.10
N VAL A 84 -15.69 -14.40 2.88
CA VAL A 84 -16.22 -15.00 1.64
C VAL A 84 -15.79 -16.46 1.51
N LEU A 85 -14.50 -16.77 1.73
CA LEU A 85 -14.01 -18.14 1.67
C LEU A 85 -14.67 -19.06 2.71
N ASN A 86 -14.96 -18.55 3.92
CA ASN A 86 -15.65 -19.33 4.95
C ASN A 86 -17.14 -19.58 4.63
N MET A 87 -17.79 -18.66 3.91
CA MET A 87 -19.17 -18.85 3.43
C MET A 87 -19.23 -19.87 2.28
N HIS A 88 -18.14 -20.01 1.53
CA HIS A 88 -18.05 -20.81 0.31
C HIS A 88 -16.95 -21.89 0.43
N ASN A 89 -17.15 -22.85 1.34
CA ASN A 89 -16.16 -23.90 1.64
C ASN A 89 -15.69 -24.69 0.41
N GLU A 90 -16.56 -24.90 -0.59
CA GLU A 90 -16.18 -25.56 -1.86
C GLU A 90 -15.12 -24.78 -2.65
N TRP A 91 -15.19 -23.44 -2.63
CA TRP A 91 -14.22 -22.57 -3.29
C TRP A 91 -12.94 -22.49 -2.49
N GLN A 92 -13.04 -22.47 -1.17
CA GLN A 92 -11.90 -22.53 -0.28
C GLN A 92 -11.10 -23.83 -0.49
N GLU A 93 -11.78 -24.97 -0.61
CA GLU A 93 -11.11 -26.25 -0.84
C GLU A 93 -10.44 -26.30 -2.21
N ARG A 94 -11.13 -25.89 -3.27
CA ARG A 94 -10.55 -25.79 -4.60
C ARG A 94 -9.34 -24.86 -4.67
N ALA A 95 -9.36 -23.73 -3.95
CA ALA A 95 -8.22 -22.83 -3.86
C ALA A 95 -7.03 -23.49 -3.14
N ARG A 96 -7.26 -24.26 -2.08
CA ARG A 96 -6.21 -25.03 -1.40
C ARG A 96 -5.63 -26.12 -2.29
N GLU A 97 -6.48 -26.86 -2.99
CA GLU A 97 -6.07 -27.90 -3.95
C GLU A 97 -5.21 -27.30 -5.07
N GLU A 98 -5.58 -26.13 -5.60
CA GLU A 98 -4.80 -25.44 -6.63
C GLU A 98 -3.41 -25.03 -6.13
N VAL A 99 -3.33 -24.42 -4.93
CA VAL A 99 -2.04 -24.06 -4.33
C VAL A 99 -1.17 -25.30 -4.09
N LEU A 100 -1.76 -26.40 -3.62
CA LEU A 100 -1.05 -27.66 -3.41
C LEU A 100 -0.58 -28.27 -4.74
N GLN A 101 -1.35 -28.13 -5.82
CA GLN A 101 -0.95 -28.63 -7.14
C GLN A 101 0.20 -27.81 -7.75
N VAL A 102 0.19 -26.49 -7.58
CA VAL A 102 1.21 -25.60 -8.15
C VAL A 102 2.49 -25.61 -7.31
N SER A 103 2.37 -25.37 -6.00
CA SER A 103 3.53 -25.21 -5.10
C SER A 103 3.89 -26.47 -4.32
N GLY A 104 3.09 -27.55 -4.43
CA GLY A 104 3.28 -28.74 -3.61
C GLY A 104 3.15 -28.43 -2.12
N ASN A 105 3.98 -29.07 -1.32
CA ASN A 105 4.07 -28.82 0.11
C ASN A 105 5.09 -27.72 0.48
N ASN A 106 5.59 -26.98 -0.53
CA ASN A 106 6.53 -25.88 -0.34
C ASN A 106 5.79 -24.55 -0.18
N LYS A 107 6.49 -23.54 0.35
CA LYS A 107 5.97 -22.18 0.39
C LYS A 107 5.84 -21.67 -1.07
N PRO A 108 4.67 -21.15 -1.48
CA PRO A 108 4.51 -20.56 -2.81
C PRO A 108 5.48 -19.40 -3.06
N ASP A 109 6.02 -19.34 -4.26
CA ASP A 109 6.85 -18.21 -4.74
C ASP A 109 6.09 -17.31 -5.72
N TYR A 110 6.69 -16.19 -6.12
CA TYR A 110 6.09 -15.24 -7.06
C TYR A 110 5.77 -15.89 -8.41
N ASP A 111 6.63 -16.77 -8.90
CA ASP A 111 6.42 -17.45 -10.19
C ASP A 111 5.21 -18.40 -10.17
N ASP A 112 4.89 -18.96 -9.00
CA ASP A 112 3.74 -19.86 -8.81
C ASP A 112 2.40 -19.13 -8.99
N LEU A 113 2.37 -17.81 -8.76
CA LEU A 113 1.14 -17.01 -8.84
C LEU A 113 0.50 -17.11 -10.23
N ASN A 114 1.29 -17.25 -11.29
CA ASN A 114 0.80 -17.42 -12.66
C ASN A 114 0.03 -18.74 -12.86
N GLY A 115 0.28 -19.74 -12.01
CA GLY A 115 -0.41 -21.02 -12.00
C GLY A 115 -1.74 -21.02 -11.24
N LEU A 116 -1.98 -20.03 -10.37
CA LEU A 116 -3.14 -19.97 -9.47
C LEU A 116 -4.38 -19.36 -10.14
N LYS A 117 -4.92 -20.05 -11.14
CA LYS A 117 -6.01 -19.56 -12.00
C LYS A 117 -7.35 -19.39 -11.26
N ILE A 118 -7.64 -20.21 -10.26
CA ILE A 118 -8.86 -20.12 -9.45
C ILE A 118 -8.73 -18.96 -8.48
N VAL A 119 -7.57 -18.81 -7.83
CA VAL A 119 -7.29 -17.67 -6.93
C VAL A 119 -7.30 -16.34 -7.69
N SER A 120 -6.78 -16.31 -8.93
CA SER A 120 -6.73 -15.10 -9.76
C SER A 120 -8.04 -14.77 -10.48
N LYS A 121 -9.07 -15.63 -10.47
CA LYS A 121 -10.34 -15.33 -11.13
C LYS A 121 -11.11 -14.26 -10.34
N HIS A 122 -11.18 -13.08 -10.93
CA HIS A 122 -11.95 -11.92 -10.46
C HIS A 122 -13.46 -12.23 -10.25
N ASP A 123 -13.96 -13.31 -10.84
CA ASP A 123 -15.36 -13.74 -10.75
C ASP A 123 -15.74 -14.30 -9.38
N THR A 124 -14.79 -14.74 -8.55
CA THR A 124 -15.08 -15.32 -7.22
C THR A 124 -15.54 -14.26 -6.21
N VAL A 125 -15.26 -12.97 -6.44
CA VAL A 125 -15.78 -11.84 -5.64
C VAL A 125 -17.04 -11.24 -6.25
N ARG A 126 -17.30 -11.49 -7.54
CA ARG A 126 -18.37 -10.84 -8.32
C ARG A 126 -19.75 -11.51 -8.19
N SER A 127 -19.84 -12.68 -7.55
CA SER A 127 -21.11 -13.41 -7.42
C SER A 127 -22.09 -12.81 -6.42
N ASP A 128 -21.69 -11.79 -5.65
CA ASP A 128 -22.59 -11.02 -4.80
C ASP A 128 -22.40 -9.52 -5.06
N GLU A 129 -23.23 -8.94 -5.93
CA GLU A 129 -23.23 -7.50 -6.26
C GLU A 129 -23.31 -6.62 -4.99
N THR A 130 -23.90 -7.14 -3.92
CA THR A 130 -24.04 -6.49 -2.60
C THR A 130 -22.70 -6.27 -1.90
N ILE A 131 -21.75 -7.20 -2.04
CA ILE A 131 -20.44 -7.10 -1.35
C ILE A 131 -19.53 -6.14 -2.10
N SER A 132 -19.51 -6.18 -3.44
CA SER A 132 -18.71 -5.24 -4.24
C SER A 132 -19.18 -3.79 -4.07
N LEU A 133 -20.49 -3.54 -4.02
CA LEU A 133 -21.06 -2.20 -3.77
C LEU A 133 -20.69 -1.68 -2.38
N ASN A 134 -20.85 -2.47 -1.32
CA ASN A 134 -20.54 -2.03 0.04
C ASN A 134 -19.04 -1.75 0.27
N VAL A 135 -18.15 -2.47 -0.42
CA VAL A 135 -16.69 -2.27 -0.34
C VAL A 135 -16.28 -1.03 -1.11
N LEU A 136 -16.76 -0.85 -2.34
CA LEU A 136 -16.55 0.37 -3.11
C LEU A 136 -17.16 1.59 -2.41
N ASP A 137 -18.35 1.47 -1.84
CA ASP A 137 -19.03 2.54 -1.11
C ASP A 137 -18.29 2.88 0.19
N SER A 138 -17.79 1.88 0.95
CA SER A 138 -16.97 2.14 2.13
C SER A 138 -15.61 2.75 1.78
N MET A 139 -15.03 2.37 0.64
CA MET A 139 -13.80 2.99 0.12
C MET A 139 -14.04 4.42 -0.38
N HIS A 140 -15.19 4.68 -1.01
CA HIS A 140 -15.61 6.02 -1.44
C HIS A 140 -15.94 6.93 -0.25
N GLU A 141 -16.65 6.42 0.76
CA GLU A 141 -16.99 7.16 1.98
C GLU A 141 -15.73 7.55 2.77
N LYS A 142 -14.76 6.63 2.89
CA LYS A 142 -13.45 6.94 3.51
C LYS A 142 -12.60 7.88 2.67
N ARG A 143 -12.70 7.82 1.33
CA ARG A 143 -12.08 8.80 0.42
C ARG A 143 -12.66 10.21 0.65
N ASP A 144 -13.96 10.32 0.88
CA ASP A 144 -14.62 11.61 1.14
C ASP A 144 -14.34 12.15 2.57
N GLU A 145 -14.04 11.28 3.53
CA GLU A 145 -13.55 11.67 4.87
C GLU A 145 -12.10 12.13 4.85
N ALA A 146 -11.22 11.45 4.10
CA ALA A 146 -9.84 11.86 3.90
C ALA A 146 -9.75 13.20 3.13
N GLY A 147 -10.59 13.39 2.10
CA GLY A 147 -10.64 14.63 1.31
C GLY A 147 -11.10 15.88 2.09
N ARG A 148 -11.84 15.71 3.18
CA ARG A 148 -12.29 16.84 4.03
C ARG A 148 -11.20 17.39 4.95
N HIS A 149 -10.09 16.68 5.14
CA HIS A 149 -8.99 17.10 6.01
C HIS A 149 -7.87 17.86 5.29
N GLU A 150 -7.93 18.02 3.97
CA GLU A 150 -6.74 18.35 3.18
C GLU A 150 -6.98 19.45 2.13
N SER A 151 -7.18 20.68 2.60
CA SER A 151 -7.17 21.89 1.76
C SER A 151 -5.76 22.50 1.69
N SER A 152 -4.79 21.81 1.07
CA SER A 152 -3.59 22.44 0.49
C SER A 152 -2.71 21.40 -0.22
N SER A 153 -2.26 21.70 -1.45
CA SER A 153 -1.18 21.10 -2.27
C SER A 153 -1.13 19.57 -2.50
N LYS A 154 -1.69 18.75 -1.61
CA LYS A 154 -1.61 17.29 -1.56
C LYS A 154 -2.67 16.58 -2.41
N GLY A 155 -3.66 17.34 -2.90
CA GLY A 155 -4.69 16.84 -3.81
C GLY A 155 -4.14 16.29 -5.13
N ALA A 156 -2.94 16.70 -5.56
CA ALA A 156 -2.30 16.18 -6.77
C ALA A 156 -1.78 14.73 -6.58
N THR A 157 -1.24 14.40 -5.40
CA THR A 157 -0.67 13.07 -5.12
C THR A 157 -1.76 12.02 -4.93
N VAL A 158 -2.85 12.38 -4.22
CA VAL A 158 -4.02 11.49 -4.05
C VAL A 158 -4.73 11.24 -5.38
N HIS A 159 -4.81 12.25 -6.26
CA HIS A 159 -5.36 12.08 -7.61
C HIS A 159 -4.49 11.15 -8.49
N ALA A 160 -3.16 11.17 -8.31
CA ALA A 160 -2.27 10.26 -9.02
C ALA A 160 -2.42 8.80 -8.56
N ILE A 161 -2.58 8.57 -7.24
CA ILE A 161 -2.81 7.23 -6.68
C ILE A 161 -4.19 6.69 -7.08
N ALA A 162 -5.22 7.54 -7.08
CA ALA A 162 -6.58 7.17 -7.48
C ALA A 162 -6.74 6.92 -8.99
N SER A 163 -5.90 7.53 -9.84
CA SER A 163 -5.94 7.33 -11.30
C SER A 163 -5.27 6.04 -11.78
N CYS A 164 -4.60 5.30 -10.89
CA CYS A 164 -3.94 4.03 -11.18
C CYS A 164 -4.72 2.80 -10.69
N ALA A 165 -5.88 3.00 -10.05
CA ALA A 165 -6.84 1.94 -9.69
C ALA A 165 -8.03 1.97 -10.65
#